data_AF-A0A1C0SXV9-F1
#
_entry.id   AF-A0A1C0SXV9-F1
#
_cell.length_a   1.000
_cell.length_b   1.000
_cell.length_c   1.000
_cell.angle_alpha   90.00
_cell.angle_beta   90.00
_cell.angle_gamma   90.00
#
_symmetry.space_group_name_H-M   'P 1'
#
loop_
_entity.id
_entity.type
_entity.pdbx_description
1 polymer ?
#
loop_
_entity_poly.entity_id
_entity_poly.type
_entity_poly.pdbx_seq_one_letter_code
_entity_poly.pdbx_strand_id
1 'polypeptide(L)'
;MTIHKTMKAAFAAALMLGAATGIARADALADIKSAGQINVGIFSDFPPFSSASADMSIKGYDVDVAQQIADGLGVKLNLVSVTGQNRIPYLNDKRVDILMSVGFSKERAEVIDFAAAYAPYYIAVIGPAELKVAGKDDLADKTIAVNRGTLEDTSLTEAAPSTAEIQRFDNYNAVIQAFISGQTQLMVVGNDVGAQVLARQEALKPEQKFQLLTSPSHIGLNKNEEGLKTAVNDAVAKMLADGKLNASSEAWLKTSLNPENLKD
;
A
#
# COMPACT_ATOMS: atom_id res chain seq x y z
N MET A 1 -83.84 -2.81 -22.97
CA MET A 1 -82.64 -3.53 -22.49
C MET A 1 -81.62 -3.50 -23.64
N THR A 2 -80.41 -2.96 -23.60
CA THR A 2 -79.60 -2.26 -22.60
C THR A 2 -78.37 -1.71 -23.35
N ILE A 3 -78.20 -0.39 -23.33
CA ILE A 3 -76.95 0.35 -23.04
C ILE A 3 -75.80 0.41 -24.08
N HIS A 4 -75.74 1.58 -24.71
CA HIS A 4 -74.63 2.55 -24.79
C HIS A 4 -73.31 2.22 -25.52
N LYS A 5 -73.19 2.84 -26.70
CA LYS A 5 -72.01 3.56 -27.21
C LYS A 5 -71.34 4.42 -26.13
N THR A 6 -70.05 4.69 -26.34
CA THR A 6 -69.17 5.77 -25.79
C THR A 6 -68.15 5.35 -24.73
N MET A 7 -67.03 6.08 -24.76
CA MET A 7 -65.85 6.06 -23.87
C MET A 7 -64.67 5.17 -24.32
N LYS A 8 -63.99 5.61 -25.38
CA LYS A 8 -62.54 5.42 -25.57
C LYS A 8 -61.85 6.78 -25.72
N ALA A 9 -61.84 7.56 -24.64
CA ALA A 9 -60.97 8.73 -24.51
C ALA A 9 -60.84 9.05 -23.02
N ALA A 10 -59.64 9.46 -22.61
CA ALA A 10 -59.26 9.90 -21.26
C ALA A 10 -58.94 8.79 -20.24
N PHE A 11 -57.72 8.25 -20.32
CA PHE A 11 -56.90 8.02 -19.12
C PHE A 11 -55.41 8.13 -19.47
N ALA A 12 -55.02 9.32 -19.92
CA ALA A 12 -53.61 9.70 -20.14
C ALA A 12 -53.21 10.71 -19.07
N ALA A 13 -53.25 10.32 -17.79
CA ALA A 13 -52.77 11.16 -16.68
C ALA A 13 -52.70 10.34 -15.38
N ALA A 14 -51.65 9.54 -15.21
CA ALA A 14 -51.07 9.18 -13.91
C ALA A 14 -50.09 8.02 -14.12
N LEU A 15 -48.79 8.33 -14.13
CA LEU A 15 -47.67 7.49 -13.67
C LEU A 15 -46.34 8.09 -14.20
N MET A 16 -46.07 9.35 -13.82
CA MET A 16 -44.71 9.93 -13.85
C MET A 16 -44.24 10.23 -12.42
N LEU A 17 -44.55 9.34 -11.48
CA LEU A 17 -43.89 9.26 -10.17
C LEU A 17 -43.27 7.87 -10.08
N GLY A 18 -42.11 7.69 -10.69
CA GLY A 18 -41.39 6.43 -10.67
C GLY A 18 -39.90 6.70 -10.72
N ALA A 19 -39.29 6.73 -9.54
CA ALA A 19 -37.86 6.56 -9.31
C ALA A 19 -36.93 7.61 -9.95
N ALA A 20 -36.87 8.79 -9.33
CA ALA A 20 -35.56 9.36 -9.01
C ALA A 20 -34.95 8.51 -7.88
N THR A 21 -34.62 7.25 -8.17
CA THR A 21 -33.63 6.54 -7.37
C THR A 21 -32.33 7.26 -7.66
N GLY A 22 -32.02 8.27 -6.84
CA GLY A 22 -30.64 8.74 -6.74
C GLY A 22 -29.81 7.50 -6.60
N ILE A 23 -28.92 7.26 -7.58
CA ILE A 23 -27.91 6.24 -7.48
C ILE A 23 -27.24 6.53 -6.14
N ALA A 24 -27.51 5.69 -5.14
CA ALA A 24 -26.80 5.75 -3.88
C ALA A 24 -25.35 5.46 -4.26
N ARG A 25 -24.58 6.51 -4.51
CA ARG A 25 -23.13 6.40 -4.50
C ARG A 25 -22.83 6.00 -3.06
N ALA A 26 -22.52 4.73 -2.86
CA ALA A 26 -21.86 4.30 -1.64
C ALA A 26 -20.62 5.17 -1.53
N ASP A 27 -20.64 6.07 -0.58
CA ASP A 27 -19.56 7.02 -0.32
C ASP A 27 -18.78 6.43 0.85
N ALA A 28 -17.63 5.79 0.58
CA ALA A 28 -16.85 5.15 1.64
C ALA A 28 -16.51 6.13 2.77
N LEU A 29 -16.34 7.42 2.46
CA LEU A 29 -16.11 8.44 3.48
C LEU A 29 -17.31 8.60 4.42
N ALA A 30 -18.54 8.55 3.89
CA ALA A 30 -19.76 8.60 4.70
C ALA A 30 -19.89 7.34 5.57
N ASP A 31 -19.57 6.17 5.02
CA ASP A 31 -19.59 4.90 5.75
C ASP A 31 -18.57 4.91 6.91
N ILE A 32 -17.33 5.35 6.66
CA ILE A 32 -16.28 5.52 7.67
C ILE A 32 -16.73 6.48 8.79
N LYS A 33 -17.29 7.64 8.40
CA LYS A 33 -17.78 8.63 9.38
C LYS A 33 -18.94 8.11 10.20
N SER A 34 -19.87 7.37 9.58
CA SER A 34 -21.00 6.75 10.27
C SER A 34 -20.54 5.64 11.22
N ALA A 35 -19.53 4.87 10.85
CA ALA A 35 -18.94 3.84 11.70
C ALA A 35 -18.12 4.45 12.85
N GLY A 36 -17.64 5.69 12.69
CA GLY A 36 -16.76 6.35 13.67
C GLY A 36 -15.36 5.74 13.72
N GLN A 37 -14.97 4.98 12.69
CA GLN A 37 -13.69 4.28 12.61
C GLN A 37 -13.27 4.08 11.14
N ILE A 38 -11.98 4.21 10.85
CA ILE A 38 -11.36 3.83 9.58
C ILE A 38 -10.50 2.57 9.76
N ASN A 39 -10.68 1.60 8.86
CA ASN A 39 -9.90 0.37 8.80
C ASN A 39 -8.73 0.55 7.83
N VAL A 40 -7.51 0.50 8.35
CA VAL A 40 -6.28 0.74 7.58
C VAL A 40 -5.49 -0.56 7.47
N GLY A 41 -5.31 -1.05 6.25
CA GLY A 41 -4.50 -2.22 5.96
C GLY A 41 -3.01 -1.90 5.96
N ILE A 42 -2.26 -2.55 6.84
CA ILE A 42 -0.80 -2.38 6.98
C ILE A 42 -0.07 -3.72 7.03
N PHE A 43 1.20 -3.74 6.63
CA PHE A 43 2.08 -4.85 7.00
C PHE A 43 2.35 -4.82 8.51
N SER A 44 2.76 -5.93 9.11
CA SER A 44 3.07 -5.99 10.56
C SER A 44 4.51 -6.40 10.85
N ASP A 45 5.29 -6.60 9.79
CA ASP A 45 6.65 -7.10 9.78
C ASP A 45 7.53 -6.35 8.75
N PHE A 46 7.19 -5.10 8.47
CA PHE A 46 7.83 -4.25 7.48
C PHE A 46 8.47 -3.00 8.12
N PRO A 47 9.47 -3.16 9.01
CA PRO A 47 10.14 -2.03 9.64
C PRO A 47 10.98 -1.23 8.62
N PRO A 48 11.09 0.11 8.75
CA PRO A 48 10.56 0.98 9.81
C PRO A 48 9.10 1.40 9.61
N PHE A 49 8.45 0.99 8.53
CA PHE A 49 7.10 1.44 8.17
C PHE A 49 6.04 0.91 9.14
N SER A 50 6.09 -0.38 9.47
CA SER A 50 5.17 -0.98 10.42
C SER A 50 5.72 -2.29 10.98
N SER A 51 5.79 -2.39 12.30
CA SER A 51 6.25 -3.61 12.98
C SER A 51 5.60 -3.78 14.34
N ALA A 52 5.36 -5.04 14.73
CA ALA A 52 4.94 -5.37 16.08
C ALA A 52 6.00 -4.93 17.12
N SER A 53 5.55 -4.26 18.16
CA SER A 53 6.34 -3.82 19.32
C SER A 53 6.28 -4.84 20.45
N ALA A 54 7.14 -4.67 21.47
CA ALA A 54 7.17 -5.55 22.64
C ALA A 54 5.84 -5.58 23.43
N ASP A 55 5.04 -4.51 23.35
CA ASP A 55 3.71 -4.41 23.93
C ASP A 55 2.59 -4.99 23.04
N MET A 56 2.96 -5.70 21.96
CA MET A 56 2.08 -6.27 20.93
C MET A 56 1.31 -5.25 20.08
N SER A 57 1.52 -3.94 20.28
CA SER A 57 0.99 -2.92 19.37
C SER A 57 1.83 -2.84 18.09
N ILE A 58 1.24 -2.39 16.98
CA ILE A 58 2.00 -2.11 15.76
C ILE A 58 2.43 -0.65 15.78
N LYS A 59 3.71 -0.39 15.53
CA LYS A 59 4.29 0.97 15.46
C LYS A 59 5.11 1.12 14.19
N GLY A 60 5.25 2.36 13.72
CA GLY A 60 6.08 2.69 12.57
C GLY A 60 5.56 3.90 11.81
N TYR A 61 6.26 4.25 10.75
CA TYR A 61 5.92 5.37 9.88
C TYR A 61 4.48 5.30 9.32
N ASP A 62 4.05 4.11 8.87
CA ASP A 62 2.69 3.90 8.35
C ASP A 62 1.63 4.11 9.43
N VAL A 63 1.94 3.74 10.67
CA VAL A 63 1.02 3.89 11.81
C VAL A 63 0.86 5.37 12.17
N ASP A 64 1.96 6.13 12.20
CA ASP A 64 1.90 7.57 12.47
C ASP A 64 1.06 8.29 11.40
N VAL A 65 1.29 7.98 10.12
CA VAL A 65 0.54 8.59 9.00
C VAL A 65 -0.94 8.15 9.03
N ALA A 66 -1.23 6.87 9.26
CA ALA A 66 -2.59 6.37 9.38
C ALA A 66 -3.35 7.02 10.55
N GLN A 67 -2.67 7.25 11.67
CA GLN A 67 -3.25 7.93 12.83
C GLN A 67 -3.61 9.38 12.51
N GLN A 68 -2.72 10.12 11.83
CA GLN A 68 -3.01 11.50 11.43
C GLN A 68 -4.17 11.59 10.41
N ILE A 69 -4.31 10.60 9.53
CA ILE A 69 -5.47 10.49 8.63
C ILE A 69 -6.75 10.28 9.45
N ALA A 70 -6.77 9.32 10.38
CA ALA A 70 -7.93 9.07 11.23
C ALA A 70 -8.32 10.31 12.06
N ASP A 71 -7.33 11.00 12.64
CA ASP A 71 -7.52 12.24 13.39
C ASP A 71 -8.11 13.35 12.50
N GLY A 72 -7.60 13.51 11.27
CA GLY A 72 -8.11 14.47 10.29
C GLY A 72 -9.54 14.19 9.83
N LEU A 73 -9.94 12.92 9.83
CA LEU A 73 -11.31 12.48 9.54
C LEU A 73 -12.23 12.54 10.76
N GLY A 74 -11.68 12.71 11.97
CA GLY A 74 -12.44 12.73 13.23
C GLY A 74 -12.97 11.35 13.64
N VAL A 75 -12.27 10.27 13.25
CA VAL A 75 -12.68 8.88 13.52
C VAL A 75 -11.56 8.11 14.23
N LYS A 76 -11.89 6.95 14.80
CA LYS A 76 -10.89 6.06 15.39
C LYS A 76 -10.07 5.36 14.31
N LEU A 77 -8.81 5.08 14.59
CA LEU A 77 -7.98 4.20 13.76
C LEU A 77 -8.23 2.73 14.14
N ASN A 78 -8.45 1.87 13.14
CA ASN A 78 -8.32 0.42 13.26
C ASN A 78 -7.18 -0.05 12.35
N LEU A 79 -6.19 -0.72 12.89
CA LEU A 79 -5.13 -1.33 12.08
C LEU A 79 -5.50 -2.78 11.76
N VAL A 80 -5.43 -3.13 10.48
CA VAL A 80 -5.69 -4.49 10.00
C VAL A 80 -4.42 -5.01 9.33
N SER A 81 -3.84 -6.07 9.88
CA SER A 81 -2.66 -6.70 9.30
C SER A 81 -3.00 -7.35 7.95
N VAL A 82 -2.20 -7.06 6.93
CA VAL A 82 -2.31 -7.61 5.58
C VAL A 82 -0.97 -8.19 5.12
N THR A 83 -1.03 -8.99 4.06
CA THR A 83 0.11 -9.54 3.32
C THR A 83 0.11 -9.01 1.88
N GLY A 84 1.19 -9.23 1.13
CA GLY A 84 1.26 -8.80 -0.27
C GLY A 84 0.15 -9.43 -1.12
N GLN A 85 -0.18 -10.68 -0.83
CA GLN A 85 -1.16 -11.50 -1.52
C GLN A 85 -2.60 -11.11 -1.20
N ASN A 86 -2.91 -10.72 0.05
CA ASN A 86 -4.30 -10.52 0.48
C ASN A 86 -4.74 -9.05 0.55
N ARG A 87 -3.82 -8.09 0.48
CA ARG A 87 -4.14 -6.67 0.72
C ARG A 87 -5.12 -6.06 -0.28
N ILE A 88 -4.97 -6.34 -1.58
CA ILE A 88 -5.89 -5.85 -2.61
C ILE A 88 -7.26 -6.56 -2.48
N PRO A 89 -7.32 -7.89 -2.32
CA PRO A 89 -8.58 -8.56 -1.98
C PRO A 89 -9.27 -7.98 -0.73
N TYR A 90 -8.53 -7.69 0.34
CA TYR A 90 -9.09 -7.09 1.55
C TYR A 90 -9.68 -5.71 1.30
N LEU A 91 -9.03 -4.90 0.47
CA LEU A 91 -9.52 -3.60 0.07
C LEU A 91 -10.80 -3.74 -0.77
N ASN A 92 -10.77 -4.58 -1.80
CA ASN A 92 -11.92 -4.82 -2.68
C ASN A 92 -13.15 -5.38 -1.94
N ASP A 93 -12.92 -6.26 -0.96
CA ASP A 93 -13.96 -6.84 -0.10
C ASP A 93 -14.38 -5.90 1.05
N LYS A 94 -13.86 -4.66 1.07
CA LYS A 94 -14.14 -3.64 2.11
C LYS A 94 -13.84 -4.11 3.54
N ARG A 95 -12.85 -5.00 3.68
CA ARG A 95 -12.29 -5.39 4.99
C ARG A 95 -11.34 -4.33 5.54
N VAL A 96 -10.80 -3.51 4.65
CA VAL A 96 -10.04 -2.29 4.94
C VAL A 96 -10.54 -1.19 3.99
N ASP A 97 -10.45 0.06 4.44
CA ASP A 97 -10.88 1.24 3.69
C ASP A 97 -9.74 1.81 2.85
N ILE A 98 -8.51 1.78 3.40
CA ILE A 98 -7.28 2.22 2.74
C ILE A 98 -6.12 1.26 3.03
N LEU A 99 -5.10 1.29 2.17
CA LEU A 99 -3.87 0.51 2.27
C LEU A 99 -2.64 1.44 2.36
N MET A 100 -1.75 1.21 3.33
CA MET A 100 -0.47 1.94 3.47
C MET A 100 0.67 1.21 2.75
N SER A 101 1.72 1.90 2.34
CA SER A 101 2.89 1.32 1.64
C SER A 101 2.50 0.58 0.36
N VAL A 102 1.74 1.24 -0.53
CA VAL A 102 1.40 0.70 -1.85
C VAL A 102 2.30 1.35 -2.90
N GLY A 103 3.15 0.55 -3.53
CA GLY A 103 3.88 1.00 -4.72
C GLY A 103 2.97 1.06 -5.96
N PHE A 104 3.16 2.07 -6.80
CA PHE A 104 2.37 2.25 -8.02
C PHE A 104 2.77 1.23 -9.10
N SER A 105 1.78 0.64 -9.76
CA SER A 105 1.96 -0.09 -11.03
C SER A 105 0.70 0.04 -11.87
N LYS A 106 0.83 -0.09 -13.19
CA LYS A 106 -0.32 -0.04 -14.10
C LYS A 106 -1.35 -1.12 -13.78
N GLU A 107 -0.88 -2.34 -13.52
CA GLU A 107 -1.74 -3.48 -13.13
C GLU A 107 -2.55 -3.17 -11.86
N ARG A 108 -1.94 -2.58 -10.83
CA ARG A 108 -2.68 -2.18 -9.62
C ARG A 108 -3.65 -1.05 -9.93
N ALA A 109 -3.25 -0.09 -10.77
CA ALA A 109 -4.11 1.03 -11.15
C ALA A 109 -5.33 0.60 -11.98
N GLU A 110 -5.40 -0.62 -12.49
CA GLU A 110 -6.61 -1.17 -13.11
C GLU A 110 -7.66 -1.56 -12.06
N VAL A 111 -7.23 -1.97 -10.85
CA VAL A 111 -8.12 -2.56 -9.84
C VAL A 111 -8.34 -1.67 -8.60
N ILE A 112 -7.41 -0.76 -8.29
CA ILE A 112 -7.50 0.18 -7.17
C ILE A 112 -7.14 1.61 -7.61
N ASP A 113 -7.50 2.59 -6.81
CA ASP A 113 -7.02 3.96 -6.93
C ASP A 113 -5.87 4.24 -5.95
N PHE A 114 -5.10 5.28 -6.28
CA PHE A 114 -3.99 5.78 -5.49
C PHE A 114 -4.29 7.21 -5.04
N ALA A 115 -4.20 7.43 -3.73
CA ALA A 115 -4.08 8.74 -3.10
C ALA A 115 -2.59 9.14 -3.04
N ALA A 116 -2.27 10.24 -2.37
CA ALA A 116 -0.93 10.83 -2.35
C ALA A 116 0.16 9.85 -1.90
N ALA A 117 1.34 9.99 -2.50
CA ALA A 117 2.57 9.45 -1.92
C ALA A 117 2.87 10.17 -0.61
N TYR A 118 3.32 9.41 0.38
CA TYR A 118 3.64 9.94 1.70
C TYR A 118 5.06 9.58 2.15
N ALA A 119 5.72 8.61 1.51
CA ALA A 119 7.12 8.27 1.79
C ALA A 119 7.93 8.12 0.49
N PRO A 120 9.16 8.67 0.42
CA PRO A 120 10.09 8.32 -0.63
C PRO A 120 10.52 6.87 -0.45
N TYR A 121 10.55 6.10 -1.54
CA TYR A 121 10.86 4.68 -1.46
C TYR A 121 11.40 4.15 -2.79
N TYR A 122 12.35 3.23 -2.70
CA TYR A 122 12.81 2.45 -3.84
C TYR A 122 13.11 1.02 -3.44
N ILE A 123 12.95 0.13 -4.41
CA ILE A 123 13.21 -1.30 -4.28
C ILE A 123 14.67 -1.54 -4.60
N ALA A 124 15.37 -2.26 -3.74
CA ALA A 124 16.79 -2.54 -3.85
C ALA A 124 17.05 -4.05 -3.81
N VAL A 125 18.10 -4.45 -4.52
CA VAL A 125 18.71 -5.78 -4.34
C VAL A 125 19.79 -5.67 -3.28
N ILE A 126 19.69 -6.50 -2.24
CA ILE A 126 20.65 -6.54 -1.13
C ILE A 126 21.38 -7.89 -1.16
N GLY A 127 22.69 -7.87 -0.89
CA GLY A 127 23.53 -9.07 -0.86
C GLY A 127 24.82 -8.88 -0.06
N PRO A 128 25.58 -9.95 0.23
CA PRO A 128 26.88 -9.87 0.90
C PRO A 128 27.89 -9.08 0.06
N ALA A 129 28.75 -8.26 0.67
CA ALA A 129 29.70 -7.40 -0.04
C ALA A 129 30.59 -8.14 -1.07
N GLU A 130 31.02 -9.36 -0.75
CA GLU A 130 31.85 -10.21 -1.60
C GLU A 130 31.14 -10.73 -2.86
N LEU A 131 29.81 -10.77 -2.86
CA LEU A 131 29.03 -11.22 -4.01
C LEU A 131 28.90 -10.08 -5.03
N LYS A 132 29.55 -10.24 -6.19
CA LYS A 132 29.52 -9.23 -7.26
C LYS A 132 28.20 -9.30 -8.03
N VAL A 133 27.36 -8.29 -7.84
CA VAL A 133 26.11 -8.06 -8.56
C VAL A 133 25.99 -6.56 -8.76
N ALA A 134 26.07 -6.07 -9.99
CA ALA A 134 26.02 -4.66 -10.33
C ALA A 134 24.74 -4.28 -11.10
N GLY A 135 23.99 -5.26 -11.59
CA GLY A 135 22.74 -5.04 -12.30
C GLY A 135 21.89 -6.29 -12.45
N LYS A 136 20.81 -6.14 -13.22
CA LYS A 136 19.79 -7.17 -13.42
C LYS A 136 20.36 -8.46 -14.01
N ASP A 137 21.25 -8.36 -14.99
CA ASP A 137 21.84 -9.53 -15.65
C ASP A 137 22.68 -10.40 -14.71
N ASP A 138 23.29 -9.80 -13.68
CA ASP A 138 24.10 -10.50 -12.69
C ASP A 138 23.26 -11.33 -11.69
N LEU A 139 21.92 -11.23 -11.77
CA LEU A 139 21.00 -12.08 -11.01
C LEU A 139 20.91 -13.49 -11.59
N ALA A 140 21.46 -13.74 -12.78
CA ALA A 140 21.54 -15.08 -13.37
C ALA A 140 22.17 -16.08 -12.40
N ASP A 141 21.53 -17.23 -12.25
CA ASP A 141 21.95 -18.36 -11.40
C ASP A 141 22.14 -17.95 -9.91
N LYS A 142 21.46 -16.90 -9.45
CA LYS A 142 21.44 -16.49 -8.04
C LYS A 142 20.13 -16.88 -7.37
N THR A 143 20.22 -17.24 -6.10
CA THR A 143 19.04 -17.42 -5.24
C THR A 143 18.64 -16.10 -4.59
N ILE A 144 17.38 -15.71 -4.77
CA ILE A 144 16.88 -14.39 -4.36
C ILE A 144 15.58 -14.56 -3.57
N ALA A 145 15.56 -14.09 -2.32
CA ALA A 145 14.34 -14.04 -1.51
C ALA A 145 13.52 -12.78 -1.83
N VAL A 146 12.20 -12.94 -1.98
CA VAL A 146 11.27 -11.82 -2.17
C VAL A 146 9.91 -12.11 -1.52
N ASN A 147 9.21 -11.05 -1.11
CA ASN A 147 7.89 -11.16 -0.49
C ASN A 147 6.81 -11.29 -1.57
N ARG A 148 6.03 -12.36 -1.54
CA ARG A 148 5.06 -12.72 -2.57
C ARG A 148 3.95 -11.68 -2.69
N GLY A 149 3.62 -11.32 -3.94
CA GLY A 149 2.50 -10.42 -4.26
C GLY A 149 2.78 -8.95 -3.95
N THR A 150 4.02 -8.60 -3.61
CA THR A 150 4.43 -7.19 -3.46
C THR A 150 4.97 -6.64 -4.78
N LEU A 151 5.30 -5.34 -4.82
CA LEU A 151 5.87 -4.75 -6.04
C LEU A 151 7.31 -5.23 -6.26
N GLU A 152 8.00 -5.59 -5.19
CA GLU A 152 9.31 -6.22 -5.19
C GLU A 152 9.28 -7.55 -5.95
N ASP A 153 8.25 -8.38 -5.75
CA ASP A 153 8.08 -9.65 -6.46
C ASP A 153 7.86 -9.44 -7.97
N THR A 154 6.90 -8.60 -8.33
CA THR A 154 6.58 -8.37 -9.75
C THR A 154 7.73 -7.69 -10.48
N SER A 155 8.32 -6.64 -9.89
CA SER A 155 9.46 -5.93 -10.50
C SER A 155 10.72 -6.80 -10.61
N LEU A 156 10.96 -7.69 -9.64
CA LEU A 156 12.05 -8.66 -9.74
C LEU A 156 11.77 -9.68 -10.85
N THR A 157 10.55 -10.20 -10.91
CA THR A 157 10.14 -11.18 -11.92
C THR A 157 10.28 -10.63 -13.34
N GLU A 158 9.93 -9.37 -13.55
CA GLU A 158 10.07 -8.69 -14.85
C GLU A 158 11.53 -8.40 -15.21
N ALA A 159 12.37 -8.12 -14.22
CA ALA A 159 13.74 -7.67 -14.41
C ALA A 159 14.77 -8.80 -14.47
N ALA A 160 14.53 -9.91 -13.75
CA ALA A 160 15.52 -10.95 -13.56
C ALA A 160 15.65 -11.87 -14.80
N PRO A 161 16.87 -12.35 -15.12
CA PRO A 161 17.06 -13.42 -16.09
C PRO A 161 16.27 -14.67 -15.70
N SER A 162 15.82 -15.43 -16.69
CA SER A 162 15.05 -16.67 -16.46
C SER A 162 15.78 -17.75 -15.65
N THR A 163 17.11 -17.67 -15.54
CA THR A 163 17.93 -18.59 -14.72
C THR A 163 18.09 -18.12 -13.27
N ALA A 164 17.57 -16.95 -12.91
CA ALA A 164 17.53 -16.52 -11.52
C ALA A 164 16.55 -17.39 -10.71
N GLU A 165 16.96 -17.83 -9.53
CA GLU A 165 16.16 -18.65 -8.64
C GLU A 165 15.40 -17.77 -7.63
N ILE A 166 14.22 -17.29 -8.03
CA ILE A 166 13.37 -16.45 -7.19
C ILE A 166 12.60 -17.32 -6.18
N GLN A 167 12.97 -17.21 -4.90
CA GLN A 167 12.26 -17.84 -3.78
C GLN A 167 11.27 -16.86 -3.16
N ARG A 168 9.97 -17.18 -3.25
CA ARG A 168 8.89 -16.33 -2.76
C ARG A 168 8.44 -16.75 -1.38
N PHE A 169 8.48 -15.82 -0.43
CA PHE A 169 8.02 -15.99 0.94
C PHE A 169 6.75 -15.21 1.18
N ASP A 170 5.94 -15.63 2.16
CA ASP A 170 4.63 -15.03 2.40
C ASP A 170 4.67 -13.76 3.28
N ASN A 171 5.84 -13.40 3.83
CA ASN A 171 6.04 -12.24 4.69
C ASN A 171 7.51 -11.75 4.68
N TYR A 172 7.75 -10.51 5.09
CA TYR A 172 9.08 -9.87 5.05
C TYR A 172 10.04 -10.48 6.07
N ASN A 173 9.56 -10.90 7.24
CA ASN A 173 10.41 -11.61 8.21
C ASN A 173 11.04 -12.85 7.60
N ALA A 174 10.28 -13.66 6.86
CA ALA A 174 10.79 -14.87 6.21
C ALA A 174 11.78 -14.55 5.08
N VAL A 175 11.56 -13.48 4.30
CA VAL A 175 12.54 -12.99 3.30
C VAL A 175 13.86 -12.65 3.99
N ILE A 176 13.81 -11.87 5.06
CA ILE A 176 14.99 -11.42 5.80
C ILE A 176 15.71 -12.61 6.44
N GLN A 177 14.99 -13.58 7.01
CA GLN A 177 15.59 -14.78 7.60
C GLN A 177 16.21 -15.71 6.55
N ALA A 178 15.59 -15.88 5.39
CA ALA A 178 16.16 -16.66 4.30
C ALA A 178 17.51 -16.07 3.84
N PHE A 179 17.59 -14.74 3.76
CA PHE A 179 18.84 -14.04 3.48
C PHE A 179 19.87 -14.21 4.59
N ILE A 180 19.51 -13.92 5.85
CA ILE A 180 20.44 -13.96 6.99
C ILE A 180 21.00 -15.37 7.22
N SER A 181 20.18 -16.41 7.03
CA SER A 181 20.60 -17.80 7.20
C SER A 181 21.45 -18.33 6.03
N GLY A 182 21.58 -17.57 4.95
CA GLY A 182 22.25 -18.01 3.71
C GLY A 182 21.42 -18.98 2.88
N GLN A 183 20.12 -19.15 3.16
CA GLN A 183 19.20 -19.92 2.31
C GLN A 183 19.09 -19.28 0.91
N THR A 184 19.13 -17.95 0.84
CA THR A 184 19.27 -17.19 -0.41
C THR A 184 20.48 -16.29 -0.38
N GLN A 185 21.13 -16.14 -1.53
CA GLN A 185 22.30 -15.27 -1.69
C GLN A 185 21.92 -13.78 -1.66
N LEU A 186 20.72 -13.46 -2.11
CA LEU A 186 20.21 -12.11 -2.24
C LEU A 186 18.81 -12.01 -1.61
N MET A 187 18.40 -10.80 -1.30
CA MET A 187 17.00 -10.46 -1.06
C MET A 187 16.62 -9.18 -1.80
N VAL A 188 15.34 -9.06 -2.14
CA VAL A 188 14.77 -7.83 -2.68
C VAL A 188 13.77 -7.26 -1.70
N VAL A 189 14.06 -6.05 -1.24
CA VAL A 189 13.29 -5.29 -0.24
C VAL A 189 13.42 -3.80 -0.54
N GLY A 190 12.63 -2.97 0.14
CA GLY A 190 12.81 -1.52 0.15
C GLY A 190 14.14 -1.07 0.73
N ASN A 191 14.57 0.11 0.30
CA ASN A 191 15.77 0.79 0.80
C ASN A 191 15.82 0.87 2.34
N ASP A 192 14.74 1.28 3.01
CA ASP A 192 14.75 1.47 4.47
C ASP A 192 14.73 0.13 5.22
N VAL A 193 14.05 -0.88 4.68
CA VAL A 193 14.03 -2.24 5.23
C VAL A 193 15.41 -2.87 5.06
N GLY A 194 15.98 -2.72 3.87
CA GLY A 194 17.35 -3.11 3.56
C GLY A 194 18.32 -2.47 4.56
N ALA A 195 18.30 -1.15 4.71
CA ALA A 195 19.17 -0.41 5.62
C ALA A 195 19.08 -0.91 7.07
N GLN A 196 17.89 -1.27 7.57
CA GLN A 196 17.76 -1.88 8.89
C GLN A 196 18.42 -3.25 9.00
N VAL A 197 18.31 -4.09 7.96
CA VAL A 197 19.03 -5.36 7.91
C VAL A 197 20.54 -5.11 7.86
N LEU A 198 20.99 -4.15 7.03
CA LEU A 198 22.41 -3.78 6.93
C LEU A 198 23.01 -3.38 8.28
N ALA A 199 22.29 -2.55 9.03
CA ALA A 199 22.74 -2.06 10.34
C ALA A 199 22.81 -3.14 11.44
N ARG A 200 22.13 -4.28 11.27
CA ARG A 200 22.04 -5.34 12.30
C ARG A 200 22.88 -6.58 11.99
N GLN A 201 23.41 -6.70 10.78
CA GLN A 201 24.07 -7.92 10.29
C GLN A 201 25.58 -7.72 10.02
N GLU A 202 26.32 -7.26 11.04
CA GLU A 202 27.76 -6.98 10.92
C GLU A 202 28.59 -8.18 10.41
N ALA A 203 28.19 -9.40 10.77
CA ALA A 203 28.89 -10.62 10.36
C ALA A 203 28.76 -10.90 8.86
N LEU A 204 27.59 -10.60 8.26
CA LEU A 204 27.32 -10.82 6.85
C LEU A 204 27.80 -9.68 5.95
N LYS A 205 28.10 -8.51 6.54
CA LYS A 205 28.47 -7.27 5.84
C LYS A 205 27.64 -7.05 4.56
N PRO A 206 26.30 -7.12 4.65
CA PRO A 206 25.49 -6.95 3.47
C PRO A 206 25.61 -5.50 2.96
N GLU A 207 25.33 -5.32 1.68
CA GLU A 207 25.28 -4.01 1.03
C GLU A 207 24.18 -4.00 -0.03
N GLN A 208 23.77 -2.79 -0.40
CA GLN A 208 22.95 -2.62 -1.60
C GLN A 208 23.79 -2.88 -2.85
N LYS A 209 23.30 -3.79 -3.69
CA LYS A 209 23.93 -4.15 -4.97
C LYS A 209 23.54 -3.17 -6.06
N PHE A 210 22.25 -2.97 -6.24
CA PHE A 210 21.72 -1.95 -7.13
C PHE A 210 20.26 -1.62 -6.76
N GLN A 211 19.80 -0.46 -7.23
CA GLN A 211 18.40 -0.05 -7.16
C GLN A 211 17.64 -0.68 -8.33
N LEU A 212 16.59 -1.45 -8.01
CA LEU A 212 15.77 -2.15 -8.98
C LEU A 212 14.69 -1.25 -9.60
N LEU A 213 14.00 -0.47 -8.76
CA LEU A 213 12.87 0.36 -9.16
C LEU A 213 12.66 1.50 -8.15
N THR A 214 12.53 2.74 -8.63
CA THR A 214 11.98 3.85 -7.81
C THR A 214 10.47 3.71 -7.74
N SER A 215 9.89 3.72 -6.54
CA SER A 215 8.44 3.63 -6.36
C SER A 215 8.08 4.24 -5.01
N PRO A 216 7.77 5.55 -4.93
CA PRO A 216 7.29 6.16 -3.71
C PRO A 216 6.09 5.40 -3.12
N SER A 217 5.99 5.38 -1.79
CA SER A 217 4.91 4.72 -1.08
C SER A 217 3.65 5.57 -1.12
N HIS A 218 2.61 5.05 -1.78
CA HIS A 218 1.29 5.65 -1.89
C HIS A 218 0.29 5.01 -0.92
N ILE A 219 -0.83 5.70 -0.74
CA ILE A 219 -2.02 5.18 -0.07
C ILE A 219 -2.97 4.62 -1.14
N GLY A 220 -3.31 3.34 -1.04
CA GLY A 220 -4.26 2.68 -1.95
C GLY A 220 -5.68 2.71 -1.40
N LEU A 221 -6.67 2.84 -2.28
CA LEU A 221 -8.10 2.81 -1.93
C LEU A 221 -8.93 2.22 -3.08
N ASN A 222 -10.18 1.83 -2.80
CA ASN A 222 -11.06 1.30 -3.83
C ASN A 222 -11.32 2.31 -4.96
N LYS A 223 -11.60 1.78 -6.16
CA LYS A 223 -12.00 2.56 -7.32
C LYS A 223 -13.26 3.37 -7.03
N ASN A 224 -13.34 4.56 -7.62
CA ASN A 224 -14.51 5.45 -7.60
C ASN A 224 -14.84 6.05 -6.22
N GLU A 225 -13.88 6.09 -5.29
CA GLU A 225 -14.04 6.66 -3.95
C GLU A 225 -13.46 8.08 -3.86
N GLU A 226 -13.87 8.98 -4.76
CA GLU A 226 -13.31 10.34 -4.90
C GLU A 226 -13.40 11.17 -3.61
N GLY A 227 -14.47 11.01 -2.84
CA GLY A 227 -14.64 11.70 -1.55
C GLY A 227 -13.59 11.26 -0.54
N LEU A 228 -13.39 9.96 -0.39
CA LEU A 228 -12.35 9.39 0.47
C LEU A 228 -10.95 9.78 -0.01
N LYS A 229 -10.69 9.67 -1.32
CA LYS A 229 -9.42 10.07 -1.95
C LYS A 229 -9.05 11.51 -1.60
N THR A 230 -10.01 12.43 -1.77
CA THR A 230 -9.82 13.85 -1.48
C THR A 230 -9.50 14.06 -0.01
N ALA A 231 -10.28 13.45 0.89
CA ALA A 231 -10.07 13.61 2.32
C ALA A 231 -8.71 13.06 2.81
N VAL A 232 -8.27 11.93 2.24
CA VAL A 232 -6.93 11.36 2.51
C VAL A 232 -5.82 12.27 1.97
N ASN A 233 -5.96 12.78 0.74
CA ASN A 233 -5.00 13.70 0.16
C ASN A 233 -4.87 15.00 0.97
N ASP A 234 -5.99 15.55 1.42
CA ASP A 234 -6.02 16.74 2.26
C ASP A 234 -5.32 16.51 3.60
N ALA A 235 -5.51 15.33 4.21
CA ALA A 235 -4.78 14.95 5.42
C ALA A 235 -3.27 14.88 5.17
N VAL A 236 -2.81 14.28 4.06
CA VAL A 236 -1.38 14.22 3.70
C VAL A 236 -0.82 15.62 3.42
N ALA A 237 -1.53 16.45 2.67
CA ALA A 237 -1.14 17.83 2.39
C ALA A 237 -1.02 18.64 3.68
N LYS A 238 -1.94 18.45 4.63
CA LYS A 238 -1.88 19.06 5.95
C LYS A 238 -0.63 18.61 6.73
N MET A 239 -0.34 17.31 6.76
CA MET A 239 0.85 16.77 7.44
C MET A 239 2.18 17.30 6.85
N LEU A 240 2.20 17.53 5.54
CA LEU A 240 3.32 18.20 4.87
C LEU A 240 3.44 19.66 5.34
N ALA A 241 2.33 20.39 5.34
CA ALA A 241 2.30 21.81 5.68
C ALA A 241 2.63 22.09 7.16
N ASP A 242 2.21 21.22 8.08
CA ASP A 242 2.46 21.38 9.52
C ASP A 242 3.69 20.60 10.03
N GLY A 243 4.45 19.98 9.13
CA GLY A 243 5.75 19.35 9.41
C GLY A 243 5.66 17.98 10.09
N LYS A 244 4.46 17.46 10.36
CA LYS A 244 4.26 16.14 10.98
C LYS A 244 4.79 15.00 10.14
N LEU A 245 4.67 15.09 8.81
CA LEU A 245 5.20 14.05 7.91
C LEU A 245 6.74 14.03 7.95
N ASN A 246 7.37 15.20 8.03
CA ASN A 246 8.82 15.31 8.20
C ASN A 246 9.27 14.76 9.56
N ALA A 247 8.57 15.11 10.65
CA ALA A 247 8.88 14.59 11.98
C ALA A 247 8.80 13.05 12.03
N SER A 248 7.80 12.47 11.36
CA SER A 248 7.68 11.01 11.22
C SER A 248 8.84 10.44 10.41
N SER A 249 9.28 11.12 9.35
CA SER A 249 10.39 10.68 8.50
C SER A 249 11.71 10.66 9.28
N GLU A 250 11.97 11.70 10.07
CA GLU A 250 13.15 11.77 10.93
C GLU A 250 13.11 10.72 12.03
N ALA A 251 11.93 10.49 12.63
CA ALA A 251 11.74 9.49 13.67
C ALA A 251 11.99 8.06 13.16
N TRP A 252 11.44 7.71 12.00
CA TRP A 252 11.40 6.33 11.51
C TRP A 252 12.40 6.02 10.40
N LEU A 253 12.52 6.91 9.40
CA LEU A 253 13.40 6.75 8.23
C LEU A 253 14.79 7.37 8.45
N LYS A 254 14.99 8.08 9.57
CA LYS A 254 16.26 8.73 9.95
C LYS A 254 16.77 9.75 8.92
N THR A 255 15.85 10.32 8.16
CA THR A 255 16.15 11.34 7.15
C THR A 255 15.05 12.39 7.12
N SER A 256 15.41 13.64 6.84
CA SER A 256 14.42 14.69 6.60
C SER A 256 13.72 14.43 5.27
N LEU A 257 12.42 14.67 5.25
CA LEU A 257 11.59 14.49 4.07
C LEU A 257 11.82 15.63 3.09
N ASN A 258 12.21 15.27 1.86
CA ASN A 258 12.14 16.18 0.72
C ASN A 258 10.84 15.90 -0.05
N PRO A 259 9.86 16.82 -0.08
CA PRO A 259 8.60 16.63 -0.80
C PRO A 259 8.76 16.37 -2.29
N GLU A 260 9.87 16.78 -2.91
CA GLU A 260 10.15 16.47 -4.32
C GLU A 260 10.31 14.96 -4.56
N ASN A 261 10.72 14.20 -3.54
CA ASN A 261 10.88 12.75 -3.62
C ASN A 261 9.54 11.99 -3.46
N LEU A 262 8.42 12.70 -3.29
CA LEU A 262 7.07 12.12 -3.25
C LEU A 262 6.37 12.19 -4.62
N LYS A 263 7.02 12.75 -5.64
CA LYS A 263 6.45 12.82 -6.99
C LYS A 263 6.83 11.55 -7.75
N ASP A 264 5.90 11.06 -8.58
CA ASP A 264 6.12 9.97 -9.54
C ASP A 264 7.05 10.37 -10.68
#